data_AF-A0A934SZN7-F1
#
_entry.id   AF-A0A934SZN7-F1
#
_cell.length_a   1.000
_cell.length_b   1.000
_cell.length_c   1.000
_cell.angle_alpha   90.00
_cell.angle_beta   90.00
_cell.angle_gamma   90.00
#
_symmetry.space_group_name_H-M   'P 1'
#
loop_
_entity.id
_entity.type
_entity.pdbx_description
1 polymer ?
#
loop_
_entity_poly.entity_id
_entity_poly.type
_entity_poly.pdbx_seq_one_letter_code
_entity_poly.pdbx_strand_id
1 'polypeptide(L)'
;MNALDIPTAHALLAACRSAHDNDGVRAVVISGEGRAFVAGGDLAAIRENLVGTARELIAAMHGGIGLLTVMRAAVLASLHGVVAGGGMGVARACDLAIAAEGTRFKLAYVNVGTSADCGTSWALPRLVSVRKPMEIALLGDTPDAPQALHRGPVNRVVPVKELQEGTDRWRIS
;
A
#
# COMPACT_ATOMS: atom_id res chain seq x y z
N MET A 1 -11.16 8.45 -5.32
CA MET A 1 -10.33 7.22 -5.19
C MET A 1 -8.96 7.73 -4.84
N ASN A 2 -8.37 7.29 -3.73
CA ASN A 2 -7.19 7.93 -3.13
C ASN A 2 -5.96 7.77 -4.05
N ALA A 3 -5.80 8.70 -4.99
CA ALA A 3 -4.68 8.74 -5.93
C ALA A 3 -3.52 9.48 -5.28
N LEU A 4 -2.29 9.06 -5.58
CA LEU A 4 -1.08 9.64 -5.03
C LEU A 4 -0.61 10.80 -5.89
N ASP A 5 -0.79 12.01 -5.38
CA ASP A 5 -0.15 13.23 -5.87
C ASP A 5 0.99 13.65 -4.91
N ILE A 6 1.73 14.70 -5.29
CA ILE A 6 2.85 15.21 -4.49
C ILE A 6 2.39 15.64 -3.08
N PRO A 7 1.32 16.44 -2.92
CA PRO A 7 0.82 16.81 -1.58
C PRO A 7 0.52 15.60 -0.69
N THR A 8 -0.17 14.58 -1.23
CA THR A 8 -0.51 13.37 -0.48
C THR A 8 0.74 12.58 -0.08
N ALA A 9 1.74 12.48 -0.96
CA ALA A 9 2.99 11.78 -0.65
C ALA A 9 3.82 12.47 0.44
N HIS A 10 3.90 13.81 0.41
CA HIS A 10 4.55 14.56 1.49
C HIS A 10 3.77 14.48 2.80
N ALA A 11 2.43 14.52 2.75
CA ALA A 11 1.60 14.34 3.93
C ALA A 11 1.77 12.95 4.56
N LEU A 12 1.83 11.89 3.74
CA LEU A 12 2.12 10.53 4.20
C LEU A 12 3.50 10.45 4.86
N LEU A 13 4.53 11.00 4.21
CA LEU A 13 5.89 11.05 4.76
C LEU A 13 5.92 11.77 6.12
N ALA A 14 5.29 12.95 6.21
CA ALA A 14 5.23 13.72 7.45
C ALA A 14 4.50 12.96 8.57
N ALA A 15 3.38 12.30 8.26
CA ALA A 15 2.66 11.47 9.22
C ALA A 15 3.48 10.28 9.70
N CYS A 16 4.19 9.59 8.79
CA CYS A 16 5.08 8.49 9.14
C CYS A 16 6.23 8.95 10.05
N ARG A 17 6.83 10.12 9.78
CA ARG A 17 7.87 10.71 10.64
C ARG A 17 7.34 11.02 12.04
N SER A 18 6.20 11.71 12.10
CA SER A 18 5.55 12.05 13.38
C SER A 18 5.26 10.81 14.24
N ALA A 19 4.76 9.74 13.61
CA ALA A 19 4.53 8.47 14.31
C ALA A 19 5.83 7.75 14.71
N HIS A 20 6.85 7.78 13.84
CA HIS A 20 8.15 7.15 14.10
C HIS A 20 8.90 7.82 15.26
N ASP A 21 8.86 9.14 15.34
CA ASP A 21 9.57 9.94 16.34
C ASP A 21 8.83 10.00 17.69
N ASN A 22 7.61 9.47 17.77
CA ASN A 22 6.80 9.45 18.98
C ASN A 22 6.85 8.09 19.68
N ASP A 23 7.69 7.97 20.71
CA ASP A 23 7.84 6.76 21.54
C ASP A 23 6.55 6.32 22.25
N GLY A 24 5.54 7.19 22.36
CA GLY A 24 4.23 6.84 22.91
C GLY A 24 3.33 6.07 21.94
N VAL A 25 3.64 6.07 20.64
CA VAL A 25 2.86 5.36 19.63
C VAL A 25 3.24 3.87 19.65
N ARG A 26 2.26 3.01 19.92
CA ARG A 26 2.44 1.56 19.98
C ARG A 26 1.91 0.83 18.76
N ALA A 27 0.91 1.40 18.09
CA ALA A 27 0.35 0.89 16.86
C ALA A 27 -0.05 2.03 15.92
N VAL A 28 0.13 1.81 14.62
CA VAL A 28 -0.31 2.70 13.54
C VAL A 28 -1.25 1.92 12.63
N VAL A 29 -2.38 2.51 12.26
CA VAL A 29 -3.27 1.96 11.23
C VAL A 29 -3.19 2.85 10.00
N ILE A 30 -2.91 2.25 8.85
CA ILE A 30 -3.05 2.88 7.55
C ILE A 30 -4.35 2.38 6.92
N SER A 31 -5.25 3.32 6.62
CA SER A 31 -6.53 3.08 5.95
C SER A 31 -6.76 4.15 4.88
N GLY A 32 -7.69 3.89 3.97
CA GLY A 32 -8.13 4.88 2.99
C GLY A 32 -9.58 5.30 3.22
N GLU A 33 -9.93 6.53 2.84
CA GLU A 33 -11.33 6.94 2.82
C GLU A 33 -12.02 6.58 1.50
N GLY A 34 -13.35 6.51 1.53
CA GLY A 34 -14.18 6.32 0.35
C GLY A 34 -14.06 4.93 -0.27
N ARG A 35 -13.98 4.87 -1.61
CA ARG A 35 -14.17 3.62 -2.39
C ARG A 35 -12.93 2.74 -2.56
N ALA A 36 -11.75 3.20 -2.15
CA ALA A 36 -10.49 2.47 -2.36
C ALA A 36 -9.48 2.83 -1.28
N PHE A 37 -8.56 1.92 -0.99
CA PHE A 37 -7.40 2.19 -0.14
C PHE A 37 -6.48 3.23 -0.79
N VAL A 38 -5.81 2.84 -1.88
CA VAL A 38 -4.94 3.70 -2.70
C VAL A 38 -4.99 3.18 -4.14
N ALA A 39 -5.41 4.03 -5.08
CA ALA A 39 -5.72 3.61 -6.45
C ALA A 39 -4.55 3.73 -7.44
N GLY A 40 -3.38 4.17 -6.98
CA GLY A 40 -2.17 4.39 -7.78
C GLY A 40 -1.75 5.86 -7.80
N GLY A 41 -0.76 6.20 -8.62
CA GLY A 41 -0.35 7.60 -8.84
C GLY A 41 -1.39 8.40 -9.63
N ASP A 42 -1.47 9.70 -9.37
CA ASP A 42 -2.24 10.63 -10.20
C ASP A 42 -1.52 10.81 -11.55
N LEU A 43 -2.00 10.07 -12.56
CA LEU A 43 -1.43 10.09 -13.90
C LEU A 43 -1.64 11.43 -14.61
N ALA A 44 -2.64 12.23 -14.23
CA ALA A 44 -2.84 13.55 -14.81
C ALA A 44 -1.72 14.49 -14.34
N ALA A 45 -1.49 14.55 -13.03
CA ALA A 45 -0.42 15.35 -12.43
C ALA A 45 0.99 14.91 -12.91
N ILE A 46 1.22 13.61 -13.05
CA ILE A 46 2.50 13.08 -13.53
C ILE A 46 2.76 13.50 -14.99
N ARG A 47 1.74 13.55 -15.85
CA ARG A 47 1.92 13.85 -17.29
C ARG A 47 2.35 15.29 -17.56
N GLU A 48 2.07 16.24 -16.67
CA GLU A 48 2.46 17.64 -16.82
C GLU A 48 3.98 17.83 -16.76
N ASN A 49 4.66 17.07 -15.89
CA ASN A 49 6.13 17.01 -15.81
C ASN A 49 6.58 15.61 -15.40
N LEU A 50 6.66 14.72 -16.39
CA LEU A 50 6.88 13.29 -16.17
C LEU A 50 8.06 12.99 -15.25
N VAL A 51 9.24 13.56 -15.53
CA VAL A 51 10.46 13.24 -14.79
C VAL A 51 10.51 13.96 -13.44
N GLY A 52 10.14 15.24 -13.41
CA GLY A 52 10.17 16.04 -12.17
C GLY A 52 9.14 15.56 -11.16
N THR A 53 7.88 15.47 -11.58
CA THR A 53 6.77 15.04 -10.72
C THR A 53 6.96 13.61 -10.25
N ALA A 54 7.34 12.68 -11.14
CA ALA A 54 7.57 11.30 -10.72
C ALA A 54 8.74 11.19 -9.73
N ARG A 55 9.85 11.90 -9.95
CA ARG A 55 11.00 11.85 -9.03
C ARG A 55 10.61 12.31 -7.63
N GLU A 56 9.91 13.44 -7.53
CA GLU A 56 9.50 13.98 -6.23
C GLU A 56 8.48 13.07 -5.54
N LEU A 57 7.44 12.65 -6.28
CA LEU A 57 6.41 11.75 -5.78
C LEU A 57 7.01 10.44 -5.25
N ILE A 58 7.87 9.80 -6.04
CA ILE A 58 8.53 8.54 -5.69
C ILE A 58 9.44 8.73 -4.47
N ALA A 59 10.20 9.83 -4.40
CA ALA A 59 11.09 10.10 -3.27
C ALA A 59 10.32 10.27 -1.95
N ALA A 60 9.23 11.05 -1.95
CA ALA A 60 8.40 11.23 -0.77
C ALA A 60 7.72 9.92 -0.34
N MET A 61 7.15 9.18 -1.30
CA MET A 61 6.54 7.87 -1.04
C MET A 61 7.54 6.86 -0.47
N HIS A 62 8.75 6.76 -1.05
CA HIS A 62 9.80 5.88 -0.56
C HIS A 62 10.25 6.25 0.84
N GLY A 63 10.35 7.54 1.16
CA GLY A 63 10.65 8.00 2.51
C GLY A 63 9.61 7.52 3.53
N GLY A 64 8.31 7.68 3.22
CA GLY A 64 7.23 7.24 4.11
C GLY A 64 7.18 5.72 4.26
N ILE A 65 7.25 5.00 3.14
CA ILE A 65 7.30 3.53 3.09
C ILE A 65 8.49 3.00 3.89
N GLY A 66 9.67 3.60 3.71
CA GLY A 66 10.87 3.21 4.46
C GLY A 66 10.66 3.32 5.98
N LEU A 67 10.07 4.42 6.44
CA LEU A 67 9.76 4.62 7.87
C LEU A 67 8.78 3.59 8.40
N LEU A 68 7.75 3.21 7.64
CA LEU A 68 6.81 2.15 8.02
C LEU A 68 7.55 0.82 8.25
N THR A 69 8.53 0.48 7.41
CA THR A 69 9.27 -0.80 7.53
C THR A 69 10.25 -0.90 8.71
N VAL A 70 10.62 0.23 9.30
CA VAL A 70 11.56 0.29 10.43
C VAL A 70 10.94 0.89 11.69
N MET A 71 9.61 1.08 11.69
CA MET A 71 8.89 1.67 12.80
C MET A 71 8.91 0.74 14.02
N ARG A 72 9.04 1.31 15.22
CA ARG A 72 8.95 0.56 16.48
C ARG A 72 7.52 0.14 16.80
N ALA A 73 6.55 0.98 16.41
CA ALA A 73 5.12 0.70 16.52
C ALA A 73 4.71 -0.38 15.51
N ALA A 74 3.75 -1.23 15.90
CA ALA A 74 3.16 -2.18 14.97
C ALA A 74 2.31 -1.45 13.92
N VAL A 75 2.55 -1.73 12.63
CA VAL A 75 1.86 -1.07 11.52
C VAL A 75 0.84 -2.02 10.89
N LEU A 76 -0.43 -1.60 10.87
CA LEU A 76 -1.55 -2.37 10.37
C LEU A 76 -2.12 -1.72 9.10
N ALA A 77 -2.28 -2.50 8.04
CA ALA A 77 -2.99 -2.10 6.83
C ALA A 77 -4.46 -2.54 6.89
N SER A 78 -5.37 -1.59 6.76
CA SER A 78 -6.81 -1.82 6.61
C SER A 78 -7.25 -1.55 5.17
N LEU A 79 -7.42 -2.62 4.40
CA LEU A 79 -7.47 -2.57 2.94
C LEU A 79 -8.90 -2.78 2.42
N HIS A 80 -9.36 -1.90 1.53
CA HIS A 80 -10.65 -2.03 0.86
C HIS A 80 -10.61 -1.50 -0.57
N GLY A 81 -11.56 -1.96 -1.37
CA GLY A 81 -11.73 -1.49 -2.75
C GLY A 81 -10.51 -1.81 -3.62
N VAL A 82 -9.77 -0.80 -4.05
CA VAL A 82 -8.58 -0.99 -4.89
C VAL A 82 -7.31 -0.68 -4.10
N VAL A 83 -6.35 -1.59 -4.16
CA VAL A 83 -4.98 -1.44 -3.68
C VAL A 83 -4.04 -1.53 -4.89
N ALA A 84 -3.48 -0.40 -5.32
CA ALA A 84 -2.81 -0.31 -6.61
C ALA A 84 -1.51 0.50 -6.61
N GLY A 85 -0.53 0.06 -7.39
CA GLY A 85 0.73 0.79 -7.59
C GLY A 85 1.43 1.09 -6.27
N GLY A 86 1.69 2.37 -5.98
CA GLY A 86 2.25 2.80 -4.70
C GLY A 86 1.43 2.37 -3.48
N GLY A 87 0.12 2.15 -3.63
CA GLY A 87 -0.75 1.56 -2.62
C GLY A 87 -0.37 0.14 -2.22
N MET A 88 0.11 -0.67 -3.17
CA MET A 88 0.69 -1.99 -2.87
C MET A 88 1.99 -1.85 -2.07
N GLY A 89 2.78 -0.81 -2.35
CA GLY A 89 4.00 -0.50 -1.60
C GLY A 89 3.69 -0.17 -0.14
N VAL A 90 2.71 0.71 0.10
CA VAL A 90 2.24 1.06 1.44
C VAL A 90 1.67 -0.16 2.17
N ALA A 91 0.76 -0.91 1.53
CA ALA A 91 0.15 -2.09 2.15
C ALA A 91 1.19 -3.16 2.52
N ARG A 92 2.19 -3.37 1.64
CA ARG A 92 3.28 -4.32 1.88
C ARG A 92 4.22 -3.87 3.00
N ALA A 93 4.40 -2.57 3.17
CA ALA A 93 5.28 -2.01 4.20
C ALA A 93 4.73 -2.17 5.62
N CYS A 94 3.43 -2.45 5.75
CA CYS A 94 2.79 -2.75 7.03
C CYS A 94 3.14 -4.17 7.51
N ASP A 95 3.14 -4.37 8.83
CA ASP A 95 3.44 -5.66 9.47
C ASP A 95 2.32 -6.68 9.25
N LEU A 96 1.07 -6.23 9.37
CA LEU A 96 -0.12 -7.04 9.17
C LEU A 96 -1.11 -6.33 8.23
N ALA A 97 -1.82 -7.12 7.43
CA ALA A 97 -2.84 -6.62 6.52
C ALA A 97 -4.17 -7.37 6.69
N ILE A 98 -5.24 -6.62 6.91
CA ILE A 98 -6.62 -7.09 6.84
C ILE A 98 -7.28 -6.48 5.61
N ALA A 99 -8.02 -7.27 4.84
CA ALA A 99 -8.71 -6.80 3.66
C ALA A 99 -10.23 -7.05 3.74
N ALA A 100 -11.00 -6.12 3.20
CA ALA A 100 -12.41 -6.35 2.94
C ALA A 100 -12.60 -7.32 1.77
N GLU A 101 -13.68 -8.10 1.80
CA GLU A 101 -14.21 -8.78 0.63
C GLU A 101 -14.39 -7.79 -0.54
N GLY A 102 -14.15 -8.26 -1.76
CA GLY A 102 -14.19 -7.43 -2.96
C GLY A 102 -12.95 -6.55 -3.19
N THR A 103 -11.97 -6.56 -2.27
CA THR A 103 -10.69 -5.85 -2.48
C THR A 103 -9.92 -6.45 -3.66
N ARG A 104 -9.37 -5.58 -4.51
CA ARG A 104 -8.56 -5.94 -5.69
C ARG A 104 -7.17 -5.35 -5.58
N PHE A 105 -6.17 -6.18 -5.87
CA PHE A 105 -4.75 -5.86 -5.72
C PHE A 105 -4.09 -5.81 -7.10
N LYS A 106 -3.36 -4.75 -7.43
CA LYS A 106 -2.66 -4.63 -8.71
C LYS A 106 -1.38 -3.82 -8.61
N LEU A 107 -0.39 -4.11 -9.44
CA LEU A 107 0.78 -3.24 -9.58
C LEU A 107 0.53 -2.10 -10.58
N ALA A 108 -0.23 -2.34 -11.66
CA ALA A 108 -0.65 -1.33 -12.65
C ALA A 108 0.46 -0.58 -13.44
N TYR A 109 1.74 -0.70 -13.06
CA TYR A 109 2.87 -0.07 -13.78
C TYR A 109 3.03 -0.54 -15.23
N VAL A 110 2.74 -1.82 -15.51
CA VAL A 110 2.79 -2.37 -16.88
C VAL A 110 1.85 -1.65 -17.83
N ASN A 111 0.71 -1.15 -17.34
CA ASN A 111 -0.28 -0.44 -18.15
C ASN A 111 0.19 0.95 -18.59
N VAL A 112 1.26 1.48 -17.98
CA VAL A 112 1.86 2.78 -18.30
C VAL A 112 3.31 2.66 -18.76
N GLY A 113 3.79 1.44 -19.00
CA GLY A 113 5.15 1.19 -19.52
C GLY A 113 6.26 1.50 -18.52
N THR A 114 5.99 1.45 -17.22
CA THR A 114 6.98 1.74 -16.17
C THR A 114 7.33 0.51 -15.35
N SER A 115 8.49 0.54 -14.70
CA SER A 115 8.86 -0.46 -13.70
C SER A 115 8.07 -0.23 -12.41
N ALA A 116 7.84 -1.31 -11.67
CA ALA A 116 7.27 -1.22 -10.34
C ALA A 116 8.21 -0.49 -9.35
N ASP A 117 7.69 0.54 -8.70
CA ASP A 117 8.39 1.32 -7.67
C ASP A 117 7.83 1.03 -6.26
N CYS A 118 7.98 1.97 -5.32
CA CYS A 118 7.51 1.88 -3.94
C CYS A 118 7.91 0.58 -3.21
N GLY A 119 9.12 0.09 -3.50
CA GLY A 119 9.67 -1.15 -2.93
C GLY A 119 8.98 -2.45 -3.38
N THR A 120 7.94 -2.39 -4.20
CA THR A 120 7.09 -3.55 -4.51
C THR A 120 7.81 -4.65 -5.29
N SER A 121 8.69 -4.28 -6.22
CA SER A 121 9.51 -5.23 -7.00
C SER A 121 10.51 -6.01 -6.15
N TRP A 122 10.92 -5.47 -5.00
CA TRP A 122 11.82 -6.13 -4.06
C TRP A 122 11.07 -6.85 -2.93
N ALA A 123 10.03 -6.23 -2.38
CA ALA A 123 9.37 -6.66 -1.15
C ALA A 123 8.29 -7.73 -1.38
N LEU A 124 7.55 -7.68 -2.49
CA LEU A 124 6.51 -8.67 -2.77
C LEU A 124 7.08 -10.08 -3.00
N PRO A 125 8.16 -10.27 -3.78
CA PRO A 125 8.81 -11.59 -3.92
C PRO A 125 9.42 -12.15 -2.63
N ARG A 126 9.47 -11.36 -1.55
CA ARG A 126 9.97 -11.80 -0.24
C ARG A 126 8.85 -12.21 0.72
N LEU A 127 7.60 -11.81 0.46
CA LEU A 127 6.44 -12.37 1.18
C LEU A 127 6.02 -13.72 0.64
N VAL A 128 6.19 -13.93 -0.66
CA VAL A 128 5.61 -15.04 -1.41
C VAL A 128 6.60 -15.54 -2.45
N SER A 129 6.28 -16.63 -3.15
CA SER A 129 7.08 -17.08 -4.30
C SER A 129 7.18 -15.99 -5.38
N VAL A 130 8.39 -15.74 -5.90
CA VAL A 130 8.67 -14.73 -6.94
C VAL A 130 7.76 -14.83 -8.17
N ARG A 131 7.25 -16.03 -8.51
CA ARG A 131 6.42 -16.23 -9.71
C ARG A 131 5.11 -15.45 -9.67
N LYS A 132 4.44 -15.36 -8.51
CA LYS A 132 3.14 -14.67 -8.41
C LYS A 132 3.24 -13.15 -8.49
N PRO A 133 4.20 -12.49 -7.82
CA PRO A 133 4.46 -11.07 -8.05
C PRO A 133 4.89 -10.76 -9.50
N MET A 134 5.67 -11.65 -10.15
CA MET A 134 6.01 -11.47 -11.56
C MET A 134 4.79 -11.59 -12.50
N GLU A 135 3.85 -12.50 -12.21
CA GLU A 135 2.58 -12.59 -12.93
C GLU A 135 1.77 -11.28 -12.84
N ILE A 136 1.68 -10.71 -11.63
CA ILE A 136 1.04 -9.40 -11.41
C ILE A 136 1.80 -8.27 -12.12
N ALA A 137 3.13 -8.28 -12.04
CA ALA A 137 3.97 -7.21 -12.58
C ALA A 137 4.05 -7.21 -14.11
N LEU A 138 4.14 -8.39 -14.74
CA LEU A 138 4.37 -8.53 -16.17
C LEU A 138 3.08 -8.72 -16.97
N LEU A 139 2.09 -9.41 -16.41
CA LEU A 139 0.83 -9.71 -17.11
C LEU A 139 -0.34 -8.84 -16.63
N GLY A 140 -0.14 -8.03 -15.58
CA GLY A 140 -1.21 -7.21 -15.02
C GLY A 140 -2.28 -8.01 -14.27
N ASP A 141 -1.98 -9.23 -13.80
CA ASP A 141 -2.89 -10.01 -12.96
C ASP A 141 -3.37 -9.16 -11.78
N THR A 142 -4.65 -9.31 -11.42
CA THR A 142 -5.30 -8.49 -10.40
C THR A 142 -5.96 -9.39 -9.36
N PRO A 143 -5.20 -9.98 -8.42
CA PRO A 143 -5.79 -10.89 -7.45
C PRO A 143 -6.90 -10.24 -6.63
N ASP A 144 -7.91 -11.05 -6.29
CA ASP A 144 -8.94 -10.68 -5.32
C ASP A 144 -8.51 -10.96 -3.87
N ALA A 145 -9.36 -10.58 -2.92
CA ALA A 145 -9.06 -10.74 -1.49
C ALA A 145 -8.82 -12.21 -1.07
N PRO A 146 -9.66 -13.19 -1.47
CA PRO A 146 -9.37 -14.61 -1.20
C PRO A 146 -8.03 -15.08 -1.79
N GLN A 147 -7.70 -14.68 -3.02
CA GLN A 147 -6.42 -15.01 -3.64
C GLN A 147 -5.25 -14.35 -2.90
N ALA A 148 -5.40 -13.09 -2.46
CA ALA A 148 -4.40 -12.39 -1.67
C ALA A 148 -4.18 -13.04 -0.29
N LEU A 149 -5.25 -13.51 0.36
CA LEU A 149 -5.15 -14.28 1.60
C LEU A 149 -4.38 -15.60 1.37
N HIS A 150 -4.76 -16.36 0.34
CA HIS A 150 -4.13 -17.63 0.04
C HIS A 150 -2.66 -17.49 -0.38
N ARG A 151 -2.33 -16.42 -1.14
CA ARG A 151 -0.97 -16.18 -1.65
C ARG A 151 -0.02 -15.69 -0.55
N GLY A 152 -0.52 -15.09 0.55
CA GLY A 152 0.30 -14.59 1.67
C GLY A 152 0.45 -13.06 1.87
N PRO A 153 0.07 -12.14 0.95
CA PRO A 153 0.15 -10.70 1.23
C PRO A 153 -0.93 -10.13 2.16
N VAL A 154 -1.94 -10.92 2.54
CA VAL A 154 -3.03 -10.51 3.45
C VAL A 154 -3.19 -11.58 4.53
N ASN A 155 -3.32 -11.17 5.80
CA ASN A 155 -3.45 -12.08 6.94
C ASN A 155 -4.91 -12.49 7.19
N ARG A 156 -5.88 -11.63 6.84
CA ARG A 156 -7.30 -11.91 7.04
C ARG A 156 -8.17 -11.18 6.02
N VAL A 157 -9.25 -11.84 5.61
CA VAL A 157 -10.32 -11.24 4.81
C VAL A 157 -11.61 -11.26 5.62
N VAL A 158 -12.34 -10.15 5.61
CA VAL A 158 -13.62 -9.99 6.32
C VAL A 158 -14.64 -9.28 5.42
N PRO A 159 -15.95 -9.38 5.68
CA PRO A 159 -16.94 -8.53 5.05
C PRO A 159 -16.59 -7.04 5.21
N VAL A 160 -16.86 -6.21 4.21
CA VAL A 160 -16.48 -4.77 4.24
C VAL A 160 -17.01 -4.04 5.48
N LYS A 161 -18.21 -4.38 5.92
CA LYS A 161 -18.88 -3.85 7.12
C LYS A 161 -18.19 -4.22 8.44
N GLU A 162 -17.36 -5.25 8.44
CA GLU A 162 -16.60 -5.73 9.59
C GLU A 162 -15.13 -5.32 9.52
N LEU A 163 -14.70 -4.60 8.48
CA LEU A 163 -13.29 -4.24 8.29
C LEU A 163 -12.74 -3.39 9.43
N GLN A 164 -13.49 -2.37 9.85
CA GLN A 164 -13.07 -1.48 10.94
C GLN A 164 -12.91 -2.25 12.25
N GLU A 165 -13.97 -2.98 12.64
CA GLU A 165 -13.94 -3.82 13.84
C GLU A 165 -12.83 -4.86 13.78
N GLY A 166 -12.63 -5.49 12.61
CA GLY A 166 -11.57 -6.45 12.38
C GLY A 166 -10.17 -5.86 12.53
N THR A 167 -9.98 -4.62 12.09
CA THR A 167 -8.72 -3.88 12.23
C THR A 167 -8.47 -3.51 13.69
N ASP A 168 -9.50 -3.04 14.39
CA ASP A 168 -9.40 -2.62 15.79
C ASP A 168 -9.04 -3.77 16.72
N ARG A 169 -9.50 -5.00 16.43
CA ARG A 169 -9.10 -6.22 17.17
C ARG A 169 -7.60 -6.53 17.08
N TRP A 170 -6.88 -5.98 16.10
CA TRP A 170 -5.43 -6.17 15.97
C TRP A 170 -4.61 -5.05 16.60
N ARG A 171 -5.24 -3.98 17.10
CA ARG A 171 -4.55 -2.96 17.87
C ARG A 171 -4.13 -3.61 19.20
N ILE A 172 -2.86 -3.99 19.30
CA ILE A 172 -2.28 -4.55 20.52
C ILE A 172 -2.30 -3.43 21.57
N SER A 173 -3.07 -3.62 22.65
CA SER A 173 -3.16 -2.72 23.80
C SER A 173 -1.85 -2.64 24.59
#